data_AF-A0A7S3HNB4-F1
#
_entry.id   AF-A0A7S3HNB4-F1
#
_cell.length_a   1.000
_cell.length_b   1.000
_cell.length_c   1.000
_cell.angle_alpha   90.00
_cell.angle_beta   90.00
_cell.angle_gamma   90.00
#
_symmetry.space_group_name_H-M   'P 1'
#
loop_
_entity.id
_entity.type
_entity.pdbx_description
1 polymer ?
#
loop_
_entity_poly.entity_id
_entity_poly.type
_entity_poly.pdbx_seq_one_letter_code
_entity_poly.pdbx_strand_id
1 'polypeptide(L)'
;QRKYYLETSSFINLTPKQIVAPGRPILEIDLHTVSLEELKNPSAPSKCSIGISKTGPVEGFTGYFDNWFRGSAENKAEEEVKLTTAPTTGAHTHWGQQLFGFYPPLDAQKGDTLECEVLIKRQQKNHRLLHLVTHFRLLRQPASASGDGEP
;
A
#
# COMPACT_ATOMS: atom_id res chain seq x y z
N GLN A 1 13.76 8.84 -19.77
CA GLN A 1 13.15 7.49 -19.76
C GLN A 1 12.89 6.96 -18.35
N ARG A 2 13.84 6.96 -17.40
CA ARG A 2 13.64 6.49 -16.00
C ARG A 2 12.35 6.97 -15.32
N LYS A 3 12.11 8.29 -15.34
CA LYS A 3 10.91 8.89 -14.73
C LYS A 3 9.57 8.37 -15.29
N TYR A 4 9.52 8.09 -16.59
CA TYR A 4 8.30 7.62 -17.25
C TYR A 4 8.02 6.14 -16.94
N TYR A 5 9.06 5.31 -16.86
CA TYR A 5 8.91 3.86 -16.68
C TYR A 5 8.95 3.39 -15.21
N LEU A 6 9.60 4.14 -14.32
CA LEU A 6 9.77 3.74 -12.91
C LEU A 6 9.13 4.70 -11.91
N GLU A 7 9.02 5.99 -12.23
CA GLU A 7 8.51 7.00 -11.27
C GLU A 7 7.05 7.40 -11.54
N THR A 8 6.39 6.76 -12.50
CA THR A 8 4.97 6.91 -12.78
C THR A 8 4.26 5.60 -12.43
N SER A 9 3.14 5.70 -11.70
CA SER A 9 2.37 4.50 -11.37
C SER A 9 1.81 3.85 -12.62
N SER A 10 1.73 2.52 -12.60
CA SER A 10 1.11 1.74 -13.66
C SER A 10 -0.21 1.14 -13.18
N PHE A 11 -1.23 1.20 -14.02
CA PHE A 11 -2.45 0.44 -13.82
C PHE A 11 -2.16 -1.06 -13.97
N ILE A 12 -2.67 -1.87 -13.06
CA ILE A 12 -2.55 -3.33 -13.11
C ILE A 12 -3.79 -4.02 -12.50
N ASN A 13 -4.09 -5.22 -12.98
CA ASN A 13 -5.03 -6.14 -12.34
C ASN A 13 -4.23 -7.29 -11.70
N LEU A 14 -4.07 -7.22 -10.39
CA LEU A 14 -3.35 -8.22 -9.62
C LEU A 14 -4.28 -9.33 -9.15
N THR A 15 -3.71 -10.52 -9.06
CA THR A 15 -4.30 -11.66 -8.36
C THR A 15 -3.65 -11.82 -6.98
N PRO A 16 -4.34 -12.40 -5.99
CA PRO A 16 -3.77 -12.64 -4.66
C PRO A 16 -2.48 -13.48 -4.67
N LYS A 17 -2.24 -14.27 -5.73
CA LYS A 17 -1.02 -15.08 -5.88
C LYS A 17 0.23 -14.23 -6.03
N GLN A 18 0.11 -13.06 -6.66
CA GLN A 18 1.21 -12.11 -6.91
C GLN A 18 1.56 -11.25 -5.68
N ILE A 19 0.77 -11.36 -4.60
CA ILE A 19 0.99 -10.61 -3.37
C ILE A 19 1.90 -11.41 -2.42
N VAL A 20 3.00 -10.80 -2.02
CA VAL A 20 4.05 -11.38 -1.15
C VAL A 20 3.90 -11.02 0.32
N ALA A 21 2.99 -10.10 0.65
CA ALA A 21 2.75 -9.61 2.00
C ALA A 21 1.31 -9.07 2.13
N PRO A 22 0.65 -9.14 3.31
CA PRO A 22 -0.71 -8.65 3.47
C PRO A 22 -0.79 -7.12 3.29
N GLY A 23 -1.91 -6.64 2.76
CA GLY A 23 -2.18 -5.21 2.66
C GLY A 23 -2.28 -4.55 4.04
N ARG A 24 -1.81 -3.31 4.15
CA ARG A 24 -1.93 -2.48 5.36
C ARG A 24 -2.48 -1.10 4.98
N PRO A 25 -3.42 -0.53 5.76
CA PRO A 25 -3.87 0.83 5.53
C PRO A 25 -2.68 1.79 5.73
N ILE A 26 -2.47 2.67 4.75
CA ILE A 26 -1.51 3.77 4.83
C ILE A 26 -2.21 5.10 5.10
N LEU A 27 -3.50 5.20 4.80
CA LEU A 27 -4.31 6.38 5.00
C LEU A 27 -5.75 5.95 5.23
N GLU A 28 -6.35 6.45 6.30
CA GLU A 28 -7.78 6.32 6.57
C GLU A 28 -8.38 7.72 6.58
N ILE A 29 -9.51 7.88 5.90
CA ILE A 29 -10.21 9.17 5.76
C ILE A 29 -11.62 8.98 6.27
N ASP A 30 -11.97 9.71 7.31
CA ASP A 30 -13.36 9.86 7.74
C ASP A 30 -14.02 10.97 6.94
N LEU A 31 -14.96 10.59 6.07
CA LEU A 31 -15.67 11.51 5.18
C LEU A 31 -16.61 12.47 5.92
N HIS A 32 -16.93 12.23 7.19
CA HIS A 32 -17.72 13.17 8.01
C HIS A 32 -16.90 14.33 8.57
N THR A 33 -15.60 14.12 8.78
CA THR A 33 -14.74 15.06 9.51
C THR A 33 -13.60 15.63 8.68
N VAL A 34 -13.19 14.95 7.60
CA VAL A 34 -12.07 15.37 6.76
C VAL A 34 -12.32 16.75 6.13
N SER A 35 -11.31 17.61 6.22
CA SER A 35 -11.30 18.91 5.57
C SER A 35 -10.53 18.89 4.25
N LEU A 36 -10.86 19.85 3.38
CA LEU A 36 -10.12 20.07 2.13
C LEU A 36 -8.65 20.43 2.37
N GLU A 37 -8.35 21.12 3.47
CA GLU A 37 -6.98 21.54 3.79
C GLU A 37 -6.11 20.37 4.24
N GLU A 38 -6.65 19.44 5.04
CA GLU A 38 -5.96 18.19 5.40
C GLU A 38 -5.62 17.36 4.16
N LEU A 39 -6.53 17.26 3.18
CA LEU A 39 -6.29 16.53 1.94
C LEU A 39 -5.31 17.20 0.98
N LYS A 40 -5.14 18.53 1.06
CA LYS A 40 -4.20 19.27 0.21
C LYS A 40 -2.80 19.28 0.79
N ASN A 41 -2.70 19.44 2.11
CA ASN A 41 -1.47 19.75 2.83
C ASN A 41 -1.24 18.77 3.98
N PRO A 42 -0.98 17.48 3.70
CA PRO A 42 -0.65 16.54 4.77
C PRO A 42 0.63 16.98 5.49
N SER A 43 0.54 17.06 6.81
CA SER A 43 1.60 17.60 7.69
C SER A 43 2.77 16.64 7.88
N ALA A 44 2.54 15.33 7.76
CA ALA A 44 3.54 14.29 7.96
C ALA A 44 3.30 13.08 7.03
N PRO A 45 4.35 12.30 6.71
CA PRO A 45 4.19 11.03 6.02
C PRO A 45 3.44 10.02 6.90
N SER A 46 2.56 9.26 6.27
CA SER A 46 2.00 8.06 6.87
C SER A 46 3.05 6.96 6.94
N LYS A 47 3.03 6.16 8.00
CA LYS A 47 3.96 5.05 8.18
C LYS A 47 3.21 3.73 8.32
N CYS A 48 3.77 2.66 7.77
CA CYS A 48 3.29 1.31 8.03
C CYS A 48 4.44 0.29 8.00
N SER A 49 4.21 -0.85 8.66
CA SER A 49 5.13 -1.99 8.66
C SER A 49 4.39 -3.22 8.16
N ILE A 50 4.99 -3.90 7.19
CA ILE A 50 4.39 -5.03 6.48
C ILE A 50 5.31 -6.24 6.60
N GLY A 51 4.83 -7.32 7.22
CA GLY A 51 5.58 -8.58 7.31
C GLY A 51 5.53 -9.37 6.01
N ILE A 52 6.69 -9.74 5.47
CA ILE A 52 6.82 -10.54 4.25
C ILE A 52 6.36 -11.97 4.54
N SER A 53 5.38 -12.45 3.79
CA SER A 53 4.79 -13.78 3.98
C SER A 53 5.34 -14.85 3.02
N LYS A 54 5.99 -14.43 1.94
CA LYS A 54 6.59 -15.31 0.92
C LYS A 54 8.00 -14.85 0.57
N THR A 55 8.97 -15.76 0.56
CA THR A 55 10.32 -15.51 0.06
C THR A 55 10.30 -15.28 -1.45
N GLY A 56 11.05 -14.29 -1.92
CA GLY A 56 11.23 -14.00 -3.34
C GLY A 56 11.47 -12.52 -3.62
N PRO A 57 11.61 -12.16 -4.92
CA PRO A 57 11.77 -10.77 -5.32
C PRO A 57 10.50 -9.96 -5.07
N VAL A 58 10.66 -8.78 -4.48
CA VAL A 58 9.62 -7.76 -4.32
C VAL A 58 9.88 -6.67 -5.35
N GLU A 59 9.06 -6.65 -6.40
CA GLU A 59 9.23 -5.75 -7.54
C GLU A 59 8.62 -4.37 -7.33
N GLY A 60 7.92 -4.15 -6.22
CA GLY A 60 7.25 -2.88 -5.96
C GLY A 60 6.21 -2.98 -4.85
N PHE A 61 5.49 -1.87 -4.66
CA PHE A 61 4.30 -1.82 -3.82
C PHE A 61 3.08 -1.46 -4.64
N THR A 62 1.91 -1.88 -4.16
CA THR A 62 0.65 -1.69 -4.88
C THR A 62 -0.35 -0.98 -4.00
N GLY A 63 -0.99 0.04 -4.57
CA GLY A 63 -2.05 0.81 -3.93
C GLY A 63 -3.43 0.38 -4.42
N TYR A 64 -4.36 0.24 -3.49
CA TYR A 64 -5.79 0.09 -3.73
C TYR A 64 -6.53 0.84 -2.61
N PHE A 65 -7.86 0.88 -2.67
CA PHE A 65 -8.67 1.52 -1.64
C PHE A 65 -9.91 0.70 -1.30
N ASP A 66 -10.39 0.91 -0.09
CA ASP A 66 -11.69 0.45 0.39
C ASP A 66 -12.57 1.68 0.66
N ASN A 67 -13.85 1.57 0.37
CA ASN A 67 -14.86 2.54 0.77
C ASN A 67 -15.96 1.83 1.55
N TRP A 68 -16.38 2.43 2.66
CA TRP A 68 -17.35 1.86 3.58
C TRP A 68 -18.61 2.73 3.64
N PHE A 69 -19.77 2.11 3.50
CA PHE A 69 -21.06 2.75 3.61
C PHE A 69 -21.68 2.36 4.95
N ARG A 70 -21.50 3.20 5.97
CA ARG A 70 -21.91 2.93 7.36
C ARG A 70 -22.95 3.91 7.94
N GLY A 71 -23.28 4.96 7.21
CA GLY A 71 -24.08 6.08 7.73
C GLY A 71 -23.26 6.99 8.67
N SER A 72 -23.94 7.65 9.61
CA SER A 72 -23.32 8.46 10.67
C SER A 72 -23.53 7.82 12.04
N ALA A 73 -22.99 8.43 13.10
CA ALA A 73 -23.21 7.97 14.47
C ALA A 73 -24.69 8.06 14.89
N GLU A 74 -25.39 9.10 14.42
CA GLU A 74 -26.80 9.39 14.70
C GLU A 74 -27.75 8.62 13.78
N ASN A 75 -27.32 8.33 12.55
CA ASN A 75 -28.11 7.59 11.56
C ASN A 75 -27.25 6.50 10.90
N LYS A 76 -27.15 5.37 11.60
CA LYS A 76 -26.37 4.21 11.15
C LYS A 76 -27.06 3.54 9.96
N ALA A 77 -26.27 2.99 9.05
CA ALA A 77 -26.78 2.12 8.00
C ALA A 77 -27.36 0.83 8.61
N GLU A 78 -28.46 0.33 8.04
CA GLU A 78 -29.04 -0.97 8.42
C GLU A 78 -28.07 -2.12 8.10
N GLU A 79 -27.33 -2.01 7.00
CA GLU A 79 -26.29 -2.93 6.58
C GLU A 79 -25.03 -2.17 6.16
N GLU A 80 -23.88 -2.58 6.70
CA GLU A 80 -22.60 -2.03 6.26
C GLU A 80 -22.17 -2.65 4.93
N VAL A 81 -22.04 -1.81 3.91
CA VAL A 81 -21.54 -2.24 2.60
C VAL A 81 -20.09 -1.78 2.44
N LYS A 82 -19.26 -2.67 1.88
CA LYS A 82 -17.88 -2.35 1.50
C LYS A 82 -17.66 -2.49 0.00
N LEU A 83 -17.17 -1.42 -0.62
CA LEU A 83 -16.54 -1.47 -1.94
C LEU A 83 -15.03 -1.59 -1.75
N THR A 84 -14.40 -2.62 -2.33
CA THR A 84 -12.94 -2.79 -2.31
C THR A 84 -12.38 -2.89 -3.72
N THR A 85 -11.22 -2.30 -3.94
CA THR A 85 -10.41 -2.48 -5.15
C THR A 85 -9.19 -3.37 -4.91
N ALA A 86 -9.14 -4.09 -3.77
CA ALA A 86 -8.07 -5.03 -3.48
C ALA A 86 -7.95 -6.13 -4.57
N PRO A 87 -6.75 -6.73 -4.74
CA PRO A 87 -6.57 -7.88 -5.63
C PRO A 87 -7.54 -9.02 -5.31
N THR A 88 -8.27 -9.51 -6.32
CA THR A 88 -9.20 -10.65 -6.20
C THR A 88 -8.88 -11.72 -7.24
N THR A 89 -9.39 -12.94 -7.04
CA THR A 89 -9.24 -14.03 -8.02
C THR A 89 -10.25 -13.91 -9.18
N GLY A 90 -11.23 -13.01 -9.09
CA GLY A 90 -12.38 -12.95 -9.98
C GLY A 90 -12.54 -11.57 -10.63
N ALA A 91 -13.69 -10.94 -10.41
CA ALA A 91 -14.01 -9.66 -11.03
C ALA A 91 -13.07 -8.55 -10.53
N HIS A 92 -12.61 -7.73 -11.48
CA HIS A 92 -11.83 -6.53 -11.21
C HIS A 92 -12.72 -5.29 -11.38
N THR A 93 -12.43 -4.24 -10.61
CA THR A 93 -13.02 -2.93 -10.84
C THR A 93 -12.24 -2.20 -11.94
N HIS A 94 -12.83 -1.18 -12.57
CA HIS A 94 -12.15 -0.36 -13.57
C HIS A 94 -10.97 0.45 -12.99
N TRP A 95 -10.88 0.59 -11.66
CA TRP A 95 -9.75 1.24 -10.99
C TRP A 95 -8.49 0.34 -10.94
N GLY A 96 -8.67 -0.98 -10.98
CA GLY A 96 -7.59 -1.94 -10.79
C GLY A 96 -6.80 -1.65 -9.51
N GLN A 97 -5.48 -1.80 -9.59
CA GLN A 97 -4.52 -1.35 -8.58
C GLN A 97 -3.46 -0.46 -9.23
N GLN A 98 -2.78 0.33 -8.40
CA GLN A 98 -1.66 1.17 -8.83
C GLN A 98 -0.34 0.52 -8.41
N LEU A 99 0.49 0.11 -9.37
CA LEU A 99 1.81 -0.45 -9.12
C LEU A 99 2.88 0.66 -9.15
N PHE A 100 3.74 0.65 -8.13
CA PHE A 100 4.93 1.49 -8.01
C PHE A 100 6.15 0.58 -7.90
N GLY A 101 6.95 0.53 -8.97
CA GLY A 101 8.05 -0.43 -9.09
C GLY A 101 9.28 -0.06 -8.25
N PHE A 102 9.93 -1.07 -7.69
CA PHE A 102 11.28 -0.99 -7.15
C PHE A 102 12.28 -1.35 -8.23
N TYR A 103 13.34 -0.56 -8.35
CA TYR A 103 14.46 -0.88 -9.22
C TYR A 103 15.79 -0.59 -8.51
N PRO A 104 16.62 -1.63 -8.28
CA PRO A 104 16.34 -3.06 -8.52
C PRO A 104 15.22 -3.61 -7.60
N PRO A 105 14.62 -4.77 -7.91
CA PRO A 105 13.73 -5.47 -6.98
C PRO A 105 14.42 -5.78 -5.64
N LEU A 106 13.66 -5.81 -4.55
CA LEU A 106 14.18 -6.18 -3.24
C LEU A 106 14.16 -7.70 -3.08
N ASP A 107 15.28 -8.31 -2.70
CA ASP A 107 15.31 -9.73 -2.35
C ASP A 107 14.88 -9.92 -0.89
N ALA A 108 13.65 -10.42 -0.70
CA ALA A 108 13.02 -10.56 0.61
C ALA A 108 12.82 -12.02 1.01
N GLN A 109 12.96 -12.28 2.30
CA GLN A 109 12.71 -13.57 2.91
C GLN A 109 11.40 -13.54 3.71
N LYS A 110 10.71 -14.67 3.79
CA LYS A 110 9.58 -14.83 4.72
C LYS A 110 10.05 -14.49 6.14
N GLY A 111 9.34 -13.60 6.82
CA GLY A 111 9.68 -13.11 8.14
C GLY A 111 10.38 -11.75 8.17
N ASP A 112 10.91 -11.28 7.02
CA ASP A 112 11.39 -9.91 6.89
C ASP A 112 10.24 -8.90 7.09
N THR A 113 10.57 -7.66 7.43
CA THR A 113 9.61 -6.57 7.57
C THR A 113 9.93 -5.44 6.60
N LEU A 114 8.98 -5.06 5.76
CA LEU A 114 9.05 -3.86 4.95
C LEU A 114 8.44 -2.69 5.73
N GLU A 115 9.27 -1.73 6.11
CA GLU A 115 8.81 -0.44 6.61
C GLU A 115 8.61 0.53 5.44
N CYS A 116 7.52 1.29 5.53
CA CYS A 116 7.09 2.20 4.50
C CYS A 116 6.79 3.56 5.13
N GLU A 117 7.31 4.63 4.54
CA GLU A 117 6.86 5.99 4.80
C GLU A 117 6.34 6.58 3.48
N VAL A 118 5.11 7.06 3.46
CA VAL A 118 4.44 7.56 2.25
C VAL A 118 3.82 8.92 2.53
N LEU A 119 4.16 9.90 1.70
CA LEU A 119 3.57 11.24 1.72
C LEU A 119 2.90 11.51 0.37
N ILE A 120 1.58 11.67 0.40
CA ILE A 120 0.76 11.88 -0.80
C ILE A 120 0.50 13.38 -0.97
N LYS A 121 1.04 14.01 -2.01
CA LYS A 121 0.84 15.44 -2.29
C LYS A 121 0.12 15.65 -3.62
N ARG A 122 -0.57 16.78 -3.78
CA ARG A 122 -1.03 17.23 -5.10
C ARG A 122 0.14 17.81 -5.88
N GLN A 123 0.16 17.61 -7.20
CA GLN A 123 1.14 18.27 -8.05
C GLN A 123 0.83 19.76 -8.19
N GLN A 124 1.87 20.60 -8.22
CA GLN A 124 1.75 22.05 -8.31
C GLN A 124 1.12 22.51 -9.64
N LYS A 125 1.45 21.83 -10.75
CA LYS A 125 0.98 22.19 -12.10
C LYS A 125 -0.46 21.72 -12.39
N ASN A 126 -0.83 20.54 -11.90
CA ASN A 126 -2.16 19.99 -12.05
C ASN A 126 -2.61 19.37 -10.73
N HIS A 127 -3.46 20.08 -10.01
CA HIS A 127 -3.93 19.69 -8.68
C HIS A 127 -4.81 18.42 -8.67
N ARG A 128 -5.19 17.89 -9.85
CA ARG A 128 -5.86 16.60 -10.00
C ARG A 128 -4.90 15.42 -10.01
N LEU A 129 -3.60 15.67 -10.23
CA LEU A 129 -2.56 14.65 -10.19
C LEU A 129 -1.93 14.62 -8.80
N LEU A 130 -1.58 13.40 -8.36
CA LEU A 130 -0.88 13.17 -7.11
C LEU A 130 0.61 12.91 -7.36
N HIS A 131 1.41 13.17 -6.33
CA HIS A 131 2.82 12.87 -6.24
C HIS A 131 3.05 12.17 -4.91
N LEU A 132 3.55 10.94 -4.98
CA LEU A 132 3.89 10.16 -3.80
C LEU A 132 5.37 10.29 -3.55
N VAL A 133 5.74 10.78 -2.37
CA VAL A 133 7.11 10.73 -1.86
C VAL A 133 7.18 9.53 -0.93
N THR A 134 8.01 8.56 -1.27
CA THR A 134 8.06 7.28 -0.55
C THR A 134 9.47 6.93 -0.09
N HIS A 135 9.56 6.33 1.09
CA HIS A 135 10.77 5.73 1.61
C HIS A 135 10.45 4.32 2.08
N PHE A 136 11.27 3.35 1.65
CA PHE A 136 11.08 1.94 1.99
C PHE A 136 12.37 1.38 2.57
N ARG A 137 12.21 0.54 3.60
CA ARG A 137 13.32 -0.14 4.25
C ARG A 137 12.95 -1.60 4.53
N LEU A 138 13.71 -2.53 3.96
CA LEU A 138 13.55 -3.95 4.24
C LEU A 138 14.42 -4.33 5.45
N LEU A 139 13.78 -4.75 6.53
CA LEU A 139 14.42 -5.26 7.74
C LEU A 139 14.47 -6.76 7.67
N ARG A 140 15.70 -7.29 7.70
CA ARG A 140 15.92 -8.73 7.70
C ARG A 140 15.59 -9.29 9.07
N GLN A 141 14.92 -10.44 9.12
CA GLN A 141 14.78 -11.16 10.38
C GLN A 141 16.19 -11.53 10.90
N PRO A 142 16.49 -11.36 12.21
CA PRO A 142 17.74 -11.86 12.76
C PRO A 142 17.85 -13.36 12.48
N ALA A 143 19.02 -13.81 12.02
CA ALA A 143 19.28 -15.23 11.84
C ALA A 143 18.97 -15.95 13.15
N SER A 144 18.04 -16.90 13.12
CA SER A 144 17.87 -17.82 14.24
C SER A 144 19.23 -18.48 14.48
N ALA A 145 19.81 -18.28 15.66
CA ALA A 145 20.96 -19.07 16.09
C ALA A 145 20.54 -20.54 15.99
N SER A 146 21.05 -21.25 14.98
CA SER A 146 20.97 -22.69 14.92
C SER A 146 21.66 -23.21 16.18
N GLY A 147 20.88 -23.78 17.08
CA GLY A 147 21.41 -24.50 18.22
C GLY A 147 22.16 -25.72 17.69
N ASP A 148 23.48 -25.58 17.57
CA ASP A 148 24.39 -26.71 17.57
C ASP A 148 24.27 -27.39 18.94
N GLY A 149 23.67 -28.57 18.94
CA GLY A 149 23.46 -29.40 20.10
C GLY A 149 23.39 -30.86 19.68
N GLU A 150 24.45 -31.35 19.05
CA GLU A 150 24.83 -32.77 19.08
C GLU A 150 25.87 -32.94 20.21
N PRO A 151 25.86 -34.06 20.93
CA PRO A 151 26.27 -35.34 20.35
C PRO A 151 25.24 -36.48 20.45
#